data_AF-A0A3G6T6Z4-F1
#
_entry.id   AF-A0A3G6T6Z4-F1
#
_cell.length_a   1.000
_cell.length_b   1.000
_cell.length_c   1.000
_cell.angle_alpha   90.00
_cell.angle_beta   90.00
_cell.angle_gamma   90.00
#
_symmetry.space_group_name_H-M   'P 1'
#
loop_
_entity.id
_entity.type
_entity.pdbx_description
1 polymer ?
#
loop_
_entity_poly.entity_id
_entity_poly.type
_entity_poly.pdbx_seq_one_letter_code
_entity_poly.pdbx_strand_id
1 'polypeptide(L)'
;MTISSEIIECIKKHTSELDVTDVARATGAGFHTVRRLRLGELKINNSERVDSTLLLMEKALENSKNSQNEISQEQEILDVTIKTFKNEKSRENIQKLQGAK
;
A
#
# COMPACT_ATOMS: atom_id res chain seq x y z
N MET A 1 -11.56 3.65 2.84
CA MET A 1 -10.44 4.32 3.52
C MET A 1 -9.71 5.23 2.53
N THR A 2 -9.17 6.34 3.02
CA THR A 2 -8.30 7.24 2.25
C THR A 2 -6.99 7.31 3.03
N ILE A 3 -5.87 7.07 2.35
CA ILE A 3 -4.54 7.23 2.95
C ILE A 3 -4.12 8.70 2.85
N SER A 4 -3.26 9.15 3.77
CA SER A 4 -2.83 10.56 3.81
C SER A 4 -2.06 10.95 2.54
N SER A 5 -2.07 12.24 2.23
CA SER A 5 -1.33 12.78 1.08
C SER A 5 0.17 12.49 1.16
N GLU A 6 0.74 12.52 2.37
CA GLU A 6 2.15 12.20 2.63
C GLU A 6 2.50 10.76 2.22
N ILE A 7 1.63 9.79 2.52
CA ILE A 7 1.83 8.40 2.10
C ILE A 7 1.74 8.28 0.58
N ILE A 8 0.79 8.97 -0.05
CA ILE A 8 0.67 8.99 -1.50
C ILE A 8 1.94 9.57 -2.14
N GLU A 9 2.49 10.64 -1.59
CA GLU A 9 3.75 11.23 -2.06
C GLU A 9 4.92 10.26 -1.90
N CYS A 10 5.05 9.59 -0.75
CA CYS A 10 6.06 8.55 -0.53
C CYS A 10 5.95 7.42 -1.56
N ILE A 11 4.74 6.90 -1.78
CA ILE A 11 4.52 5.84 -2.78
C ILE A 11 4.93 6.36 -4.16
N LYS A 12 4.50 7.55 -4.58
CA LYS A 12 4.83 8.11 -5.90
C LYS A 12 6.34 8.30 -6.08
N LYS A 13 7.03 8.80 -5.06
CA LYS A 13 8.45 9.10 -5.08
C LYS A 13 9.30 7.84 -5.24
N HIS A 14 8.91 6.77 -4.54
CA HIS A 14 9.71 5.56 -4.41
C HIS A 14 9.23 4.38 -5.26
N THR A 15 8.18 4.54 -6.06
CA THR A 15 7.71 3.48 -6.97
C THR A 15 7.69 3.96 -8.41
N SER A 16 8.07 3.05 -9.30
CA SER A 16 8.07 3.20 -10.75
C SER A 16 6.84 2.54 -11.39
N GLU A 17 6.66 2.72 -12.70
CA GLU A 17 5.64 1.99 -13.46
C GLU A 17 5.94 0.47 -13.55
N LEU A 18 7.20 0.06 -13.33
CA LEU A 18 7.55 -1.37 -13.21
C LEU A 18 6.98 -1.94 -11.91
N ASP A 19 7.14 -1.22 -10.79
CA ASP A 19 6.54 -1.63 -9.51
C ASP A 19 5.01 -1.72 -9.61
N VAL A 20 4.37 -0.77 -10.32
CA VAL A 20 2.92 -0.83 -10.60
C VAL A 20 2.55 -2.10 -11.36
N THR A 21 3.35 -2.48 -12.36
CA THR A 21 3.14 -3.71 -13.15
C THR A 21 3.28 -4.95 -12.29
N ASP A 22 4.28 -4.99 -11.42
CA ASP A 22 4.53 -6.13 -10.53
C ASP A 22 3.43 -6.27 -9.47
N VAL A 23 2.97 -5.15 -8.89
CA VAL A 23 1.84 -5.14 -7.97
C VAL A 23 0.57 -5.62 -8.67
N ALA A 24 0.28 -5.13 -9.87
CA ALA A 24 -0.88 -5.56 -10.65
C ALA A 24 -0.86 -7.08 -10.91
N ARG A 25 0.31 -7.63 -11.25
CA ARG A 25 0.50 -9.08 -11.41
C ARG A 25 0.29 -9.84 -10.10
N ALA A 26 0.80 -9.32 -8.99
CA ALA A 26 0.74 -9.97 -7.68
C ALA A 26 -0.68 -10.00 -7.09
N THR A 27 -1.48 -8.97 -7.32
CA THR A 27 -2.85 -8.88 -6.77
C THR A 27 -3.94 -9.33 -7.74
N GLY A 28 -3.62 -9.45 -9.02
CA GLY A 28 -4.62 -9.67 -10.07
C GLY A 28 -5.41 -8.40 -10.44
N ALA A 29 -5.10 -7.26 -9.80
CA ALA A 29 -5.74 -5.99 -10.11
C ALA A 29 -5.29 -5.46 -11.48
N GLY A 30 -6.17 -4.73 -12.17
CA GLY A 30 -5.82 -4.09 -13.44
C GLY A 30 -4.71 -3.03 -13.27
N PHE A 31 -3.78 -2.96 -14.21
CA PHE A 31 -2.67 -2.00 -14.19
C PHE A 31 -3.13 -0.55 -13.94
N HIS A 32 -4.15 -0.09 -14.64
CA HIS A 32 -4.70 1.26 -14.43
C HIS A 32 -5.31 1.45 -13.04
N THR A 33 -5.88 0.41 -12.43
CA THR A 33 -6.39 0.47 -11.05
C THR A 33 -5.23 0.71 -10.09
N VAL A 34 -4.16 -0.08 -10.20
CA VAL A 34 -2.97 0.07 -9.35
C VAL A 34 -2.30 1.43 -9.56
N ARG A 35 -2.18 1.87 -10.81
CA ARG A 35 -1.62 3.19 -11.14
C ARG A 35 -2.41 4.33 -10.48
N ARG A 36 -3.74 4.28 -10.54
CA ARG A 36 -4.61 5.29 -9.90
C ARG A 36 -4.55 5.24 -8.37
N LEU A 37 -4.36 4.05 -7.78
CA LEU A 37 -4.10 3.92 -6.34
C LEU A 37 -2.77 4.57 -5.96
N ARG A 38 -1.70 4.32 -6.73
CA ARG A 38 -0.39 4.98 -6.56
C ARG A 38 -0.50 6.50 -6.61
N LEU A 39 -1.36 7.03 -7.47
CA LEU A 39 -1.57 8.49 -7.61
C LEU A 39 -2.54 9.10 -6.59
N GLY A 40 -3.20 8.28 -5.76
CA GLY A 40 -4.23 8.75 -4.82
C GLY A 40 -5.56 9.13 -5.48
N GLU A 41 -5.75 8.76 -6.74
CA GLU A 41 -6.93 9.09 -7.56
C GLU A 41 -8.10 8.09 -7.38
N LEU A 42 -7.94 7.12 -6.49
CA LEU A 42 -8.88 6.03 -6.29
C LEU A 42 -9.01 5.69 -4.81
N LYS A 43 -10.27 5.54 -4.35
CA LYS A 43 -10.58 5.14 -2.97
C LYS A 43 -10.26 3.67 -2.73
N ILE A 44 -9.71 3.38 -1.55
CA ILE A 44 -9.46 2.02 -1.06
C ILE A 44 -10.74 1.52 -0.38
N ASN A 45 -11.56 0.78 -1.11
CA ASN A 45 -12.92 0.39 -0.68
C ASN A 45 -13.24 -1.10 -0.86
N ASN A 46 -12.27 -1.91 -1.26
CA ASN A 46 -12.40 -3.36 -1.34
C ASN A 46 -11.04 -4.03 -1.04
N SER A 47 -11.05 -5.34 -0.87
CA SER A 47 -9.85 -6.12 -0.51
C SER A 47 -8.74 -6.03 -1.56
N GLU A 48 -9.09 -6.11 -2.85
CA GLU A 48 -8.12 -6.03 -3.94
C GLU A 48 -7.33 -4.71 -3.91
N ARG A 49 -8.02 -3.59 -3.66
CA ARG A 49 -7.39 -2.27 -3.55
C ARG A 49 -6.59 -2.12 -2.27
N VAL A 50 -7.06 -2.68 -1.16
CA VAL A 50 -6.28 -2.72 0.10
C VAL A 50 -4.97 -3.44 -0.14
N ASP A 51 -5.02 -4.62 -0.75
CA ASP A 51 -3.84 -5.44 -1.00
C ASP A 51 -2.88 -4.76 -2.00
N SER A 52 -3.43 -4.14 -3.05
CA SER A 52 -2.62 -3.39 -4.02
C SER A 52 -1.96 -2.16 -3.40
N THR A 53 -2.66 -1.41 -2.55
CA THR A 53 -2.06 -0.27 -1.85
C THR A 53 -1.00 -0.73 -0.85
N LEU A 54 -1.24 -1.82 -0.11
CA LEU A 54 -0.27 -2.37 0.83
C LEU A 54 1.04 -2.74 0.11
N LEU A 55 0.95 -3.46 -1.01
CA LEU A 55 2.11 -3.85 -1.80
C LEU A 55 2.83 -2.64 -2.42
N LEU A 56 2.10 -1.60 -2.83
CA LEU A 56 2.71 -0.34 -3.27
C LEU A 56 3.52 0.34 -2.14
N MET A 57 3.02 0.33 -0.90
CA MET A 57 3.76 0.85 0.25
C MET A 57 5.00 0.01 0.57
N GLU A 58 4.89 -1.33 0.50
CA GLU A 58 6.02 -2.23 0.71
C GLU A 58 7.12 -2.02 -0.34
N LYS A 59 6.74 -1.85 -1.61
CA LYS A 59 7.68 -1.51 -2.69
C LYS A 59 8.32 -0.15 -2.50
N ALA A 60 7.55 0.86 -2.12
CA ALA A 60 8.07 2.18 -1.77
C ALA A 60 9.10 2.12 -0.62
N LEU A 61 8.83 1.31 0.40
CA LEU A 61 9.74 1.11 1.52
C LEU A 61 11.01 0.36 1.11
N GLU A 62 10.90 -0.66 0.26
CA GLU A 62 12.05 -1.40 -0.28
C GLU A 62 12.95 -0.47 -1.12
N ASN A 63 12.35 0.29 -2.03
CA ASN A 63 13.09 1.17 -2.93
C ASN A 63 13.72 2.37 -2.19
N SER A 64 13.02 2.95 -1.21
CA SER A 64 13.57 4.05 -0.40
C SER A 64 14.80 3.63 0.43
N LYS A 65 14.87 2.38 0.87
CA LYS A 65 16.05 1.82 1.58
C LYS A 65 17.27 1.66 0.68
N ASN A 66 17.05 1.45 -0.62
CA ASN A 66 18.11 1.30 -1.61
C ASN A 66 18.60 2.65 -2.17
N SER A 67 17.86 3.74 -1.91
CA SER A 67 18.23 5.09 -2.32
C SER A 67 19.29 5.66 -1.37
N GLN A 68 20.43 6.11 -1.89
CA GLN A 68 21.51 6.70 -1.09
C GLN A 68 21.14 8.04 -0.42
N ASN A 69 19.96 8.60 -0.72
CA ASN A 69 19.60 9.99 -0.40
C ASN A 69 18.36 10.20 0.49
N GLU A 70 17.70 9.17 1.05
CA GLU A 70 16.36 9.38 1.65
C GLU A 70 16.17 8.97 3.12
N ILE A 71 16.13 10.04 3.92
CA ILE A 71 15.58 10.35 5.26
C ILE A 71 14.77 9.26 5.97
N SER A 72 15.21 8.93 7.20
CA SER A 72 14.59 8.02 8.19
C SER A 72 13.06 8.18 8.39
N GLN A 73 12.51 9.36 8.15
CA GLN A 73 11.10 9.68 8.45
C GLN A 73 10.12 9.08 7.43
N GLU A 74 10.41 9.12 6.13
CA GLU A 74 9.52 8.54 5.10
C GLU A 74 9.42 7.02 5.27
N GLN A 75 10.56 6.38 5.59
CA GLN A 75 10.62 4.94 5.87
C GLN A 75 9.83 4.57 7.13
N GLU A 76 9.97 5.37 8.21
CA GLU A 76 9.23 5.15 9.46
C GLU A 76 7.72 5.28 9.26
N ILE A 77 7.28 6.32 8.54
CA ILE A 77 5.87 6.57 8.25
C ILE A 77 5.26 5.44 7.39
N LEU A 78 5.98 4.97 6.38
CA LEU A 78 5.58 3.81 5.57
C LEU A 78 5.47 2.54 6.43
N ASP A 79 6.49 2.24 7.24
CA ASP A 79 6.52 1.03 8.09
C ASP A 79 5.39 1.01 9.12
N VAL A 80 5.14 2.13 9.81
CA VAL A 80 4.02 2.27 10.76
C VAL A 80 2.67 2.09 10.07
N THR A 81 2.50 2.67 8.88
CA THR A 81 1.25 2.58 8.12
C THR A 81 1.00 1.15 7.65
N ILE A 82 2.01 0.46 7.13
CA ILE A 82 1.91 -0.96 6.72
C ILE A 82 1.50 -1.84 7.91
N LYS A 83 2.14 -1.65 9.08
CA LYS A 83 1.81 -2.40 10.30
C LYS A 83 0.37 -2.16 10.73
N THR A 84 -0.10 -0.92 10.64
CA THR A 84 -1.49 -0.57 10.96
C THR A 84 -2.48 -1.29 10.05
N PHE A 85 -2.25 -1.26 8.73
CA PHE A 85 -3.09 -1.97 7.75
C PHE A 85 -3.14 -3.48 8.00
N LYS A 86 -1.99 -4.12 8.26
CA LYS A 86 -1.92 -5.56 8.54
C LYS A 86 -2.68 -5.94 9.81
N ASN A 87 -2.57 -5.10 10.84
CA ASN A 87 -3.28 -5.31 12.11
C ASN A 87 -4.80 -5.14 11.95
N GLU A 88 -5.27 -4.15 11.20
CA GLU A 88 -6.69 -3.96 10.92
C GLU A 88 -7.28 -5.15 10.14
N LYS A 89 -6.61 -5.59 9.07
CA LYS A 89 -7.01 -6.78 8.30
C LYS A 89 -7.11 -8.03 9.18
N SER A 90 -6.16 -8.18 10.13
CA SER A 90 -6.16 -9.30 11.07
C SER A 90 -7.36 -9.23 12.04
N ARG A 91 -7.71 -8.03 12.54
CA ARG A 91 -8.87 -7.83 13.42
C ARG A 91 -10.19 -8.10 12.69
N GLU A 92 -10.35 -7.64 11.45
CA GLU A 92 -11.54 -7.92 10.65
C GLU A 92 -11.73 -9.43 10.42
N ASN A 93 -10.64 -10.15 10.17
CA ASN A 93 -10.69 -11.61 10.01
C ASN A 93 -11.11 -12.33 11.30
N ILE A 94 -10.60 -11.90 12.46
CA ILE A 94 -11.01 -12.46 13.76
C ILE A 94 -12.49 -12.19 14.03
N GLN A 95 -12.99 -10.99 13.75
CA GLN A 95 -14.40 -10.64 13.94
C GLN A 95 -15.33 -11.47 13.04
N LYS A 96 -14.95 -11.71 11.77
CA LYS A 96 -15.71 -12.60 10.86
C LYS A 96 -15.79 -14.03 11.39
N LEU A 97 -14.73 -14.55 12.00
CA LEU A 97 -14.72 -15.87 12.63
C LEU A 97 -15.57 -15.94 13.90
N GLN A 98 -15.65 -14.84 14.66
CA GLN A 98 -16.43 -14.77 15.90
C GLN A 98 -17.93 -14.47 15.67
N GLY A 99 -18.27 -13.77 14.59
CA GLY A 99 -19.65 -13.45 14.19
C GLY A 99 -20.33 -14.53 13.32
N ALA A 100 -19.60 -15.55 12.90
CA ALA A 100 -20.15 -16.75 12.27
C ALA A 100 -20.57 -17.76 13.36
N LYS A 101 -21.68 -17.49 14.06
CA LYS A 101 -22.38 -18.44 14.91
C LYS A 101 -23.86 -18.48 14.55
#